data_AF-A0A4R6TDA6-F1
#
_entry.id   AF-A0A4R6TDA6-F1
#
_cell.length_a   1.000
_cell.length_b   1.000
_cell.length_c   1.000
_cell.angle_alpha   90.00
_cell.angle_beta   90.00
_cell.angle_gamma   90.00
#
_symmetry.space_group_name_H-M   'P 1'
#
loop_
_entity.id
_entity.type
_entity.pdbx_description
1 polymer ?
#
loop_
_entity_poly.entity_id
_entity_poly.type
_entity_poly.pdbx_seq_one_letter_code
_entity_poly.pdbx_strand_id
1 'polypeptide(L)'
;MKLESKHITPYLEHQVKCVITDEITKIIDTIDSLHVNPDVLLTTTQGYDFYLDADCNDCALELALRPLSYLKKRFLTEHGWIDLYETFNENERSQILRNDFNPLTMLSYTSIQRVFEWHFDVFGLIEKGLAVDINTLNK
;
A
#
# COMPACT_ATOMS: atom_id res chain seq x y z
N MET A 1 -1.60 15.19 7.25
CA MET A 1 -2.23 14.63 6.03
C MET A 1 -3.12 13.48 6.47
N LYS A 2 -4.20 13.15 5.74
CA LYS A 2 -5.11 12.04 6.08
C LYS A 2 -5.11 10.99 4.97
N LEU A 3 -5.43 9.75 5.31
CA LEU A 3 -5.65 8.70 4.32
C LEU A 3 -6.98 8.99 3.59
N GLU A 4 -7.04 8.69 2.30
CA GLU A 4 -8.20 9.02 1.45
C GLU A 4 -8.54 7.80 0.59
N SER A 5 -9.77 7.70 0.09
CA SER A 5 -10.21 6.57 -0.76
C SER A 5 -9.26 6.31 -1.94
N LYS A 6 -8.81 7.36 -2.64
CA LYS A 6 -7.88 7.26 -3.78
C LYS A 6 -6.55 6.60 -3.44
N HIS A 7 -6.14 6.63 -2.17
CA HIS A 7 -4.91 5.99 -1.71
C HIS A 7 -5.10 4.49 -1.46
N ILE A 8 -6.34 4.01 -1.30
CA ILE A 8 -6.66 2.64 -0.90
C ILE A 8 -7.23 1.84 -2.07
N THR A 9 -8.13 2.45 -2.86
CA THR A 9 -8.84 1.78 -3.96
C THR A 9 -7.92 0.99 -4.89
N PRO A 10 -6.73 1.47 -5.30
CA PRO A 10 -5.85 0.71 -6.19
C PRO A 10 -5.33 -0.61 -5.58
N TYR A 11 -5.34 -0.74 -4.26
CA TYR A 11 -4.82 -1.92 -3.56
C TYR A 11 -5.92 -2.86 -3.07
N LEU A 12 -7.20 -2.47 -3.16
CA LEU A 12 -8.32 -3.20 -2.57
C LEU A 12 -8.50 -4.59 -3.20
N GLU A 13 -8.39 -4.68 -4.53
CA GLU A 13 -8.46 -5.95 -5.27
C GLU A 13 -7.30 -6.90 -4.94
N HIS A 14 -6.27 -6.40 -4.25
CA HIS A 14 -5.06 -7.12 -3.90
C HIS A 14 -4.95 -7.41 -2.40
N GLN A 15 -6.06 -7.36 -1.66
CA GLN A 15 -6.10 -7.75 -0.24
C GLN A 15 -5.03 -7.05 0.60
N VAL A 16 -4.92 -5.72 0.44
CA VAL A 16 -3.93 -4.93 1.15
C VAL A 16 -4.09 -5.08 2.66
N LYS A 17 -2.96 -5.33 3.33
CA LYS A 17 -2.92 -5.41 4.78
C LYS A 17 -2.91 -4.01 5.38
N CYS A 18 -3.44 -3.90 6.58
CA CYS A 18 -3.40 -2.69 7.38
C CYS A 18 -2.95 -3.02 8.81
N VAL A 19 -2.46 -1.99 9.48
CA VAL A 19 -2.17 -1.99 10.89
C VAL A 19 -3.18 -1.09 11.55
N ILE A 20 -3.91 -1.65 12.51
CA ILE A 20 -4.85 -0.96 13.37
C ILE A 20 -4.15 -0.82 14.71
N THR A 21 -3.97 0.41 15.18
CA THR A 21 -3.36 0.70 16.47
C THR A 21 -4.34 1.51 17.32
N ASP A 22 -4.59 1.06 18.54
CA ASP A 22 -5.25 1.85 19.59
C ASP A 22 -4.27 2.07 20.77
N GLU A 23 -4.74 2.63 21.89
CA GLU A 23 -3.90 2.91 23.07
C GLU A 23 -3.20 1.66 23.66
N ILE A 24 -3.73 0.46 23.42
CA ILE A 24 -3.36 -0.78 24.10
C ILE A 24 -2.93 -1.88 23.12
N THR A 25 -3.47 -1.87 21.90
CA THR A 25 -3.37 -2.98 20.96
C THR A 25 -2.85 -2.55 19.60
N LYS A 26 -2.15 -3.48 18.95
CA LYS A 26 -1.72 -3.38 17.56
C LYS A 26 -2.16 -4.64 16.84
N ILE A 27 -3.08 -4.49 15.91
CA ILE A 27 -3.68 -5.58 15.13
C ILE A 27 -3.23 -5.44 13.68
N ILE A 28 -2.88 -6.56 13.06
CA ILE A 28 -2.65 -6.64 11.62
C ILE A 28 -3.86 -7.33 11.02
N ASP A 29 -4.49 -6.69 10.04
CA ASP A 29 -5.65 -7.23 9.35
C ASP A 29 -5.61 -6.91 7.85
N THR A 30 -6.56 -7.43 7.09
CA THR A 30 -6.71 -7.15 5.65
C THR A 30 -7.92 -6.25 5.42
N ILE A 31 -7.77 -5.24 4.56
CA ILE A 31 -8.92 -4.45 4.10
C ILE A 31 -9.75 -5.30 3.14
N ASP A 32 -11.00 -5.51 3.48
CA ASP A 32 -11.94 -6.34 2.73
C ASP A 32 -12.78 -5.50 1.76
N SER A 33 -13.34 -4.39 2.26
CA SER A 33 -14.24 -3.56 1.46
C SER A 33 -14.08 -2.07 1.75
N LEU A 34 -14.55 -1.26 0.79
CA LEU A 34 -14.66 0.18 0.88
C LEU A 34 -16.07 0.59 0.44
N HIS A 35 -16.85 1.13 1.36
CA HIS A 35 -18.20 1.65 1.13
C HIS A 35 -18.17 3.17 1.11
N VAL A 36 -18.83 3.78 0.13
CA VAL A 36 -18.91 5.24 -0.02
C VAL A 36 -20.37 5.66 0.02
N ASN A 37 -20.92 5.97 1.21
CA ASN A 37 -22.25 6.56 1.38
C ASN A 37 -22.58 6.90 2.86
N PRO A 38 -22.85 8.17 3.26
CA PRO A 38 -22.34 9.43 2.72
C PRO A 38 -20.84 9.66 3.02
N ASP A 39 -20.33 8.93 4.02
CA ASP A 39 -18.92 8.90 4.40
C ASP A 39 -18.19 7.70 3.76
N VAL A 40 -16.86 7.71 3.81
CA VAL A 40 -16.04 6.59 3.34
C VAL A 40 -15.75 5.63 4.50
N LEU A 41 -16.38 4.46 4.46
CA LEU A 41 -16.23 3.37 5.43
C LEU A 41 -15.35 2.27 4.85
N LEU A 42 -14.33 1.88 5.60
CA LEU A 42 -13.52 0.69 5.36
C LEU A 42 -13.96 -0.43 6.29
N THR A 43 -14.10 -1.63 5.75
CA THR A 43 -14.30 -2.83 6.57
C THR A 43 -13.13 -3.78 6.36
N THR A 44 -12.70 -4.42 7.45
CA THR A 44 -11.60 -5.39 7.42
C THR A 44 -12.11 -6.83 7.50
N THR A 45 -11.24 -7.80 7.21
CA THR A 45 -11.62 -9.22 7.22
C THR A 45 -12.04 -9.75 8.59
N GLN A 46 -11.62 -9.13 9.68
CA GLN A 46 -12.07 -9.45 11.04
C GLN A 46 -13.33 -8.67 11.46
N GLY A 47 -13.90 -7.85 10.57
CA GLY A 47 -15.14 -7.09 10.80
C GLY A 47 -14.94 -5.76 11.53
N TYR A 48 -13.75 -5.16 11.48
CA TYR A 48 -13.54 -3.81 11.98
C TYR A 48 -13.95 -2.77 10.95
N ASP A 49 -14.58 -1.69 11.41
CA ASP A 49 -15.14 -0.62 10.60
C ASP A 49 -14.43 0.71 10.87
N PHE A 50 -13.93 1.38 9.83
CA PHE A 50 -13.20 2.66 9.93
C PHE A 50 -13.73 3.72 8.97
N TYR A 51 -14.03 4.90 9.50
CA TYR A 51 -14.39 6.07 8.70
C TYR A 51 -13.14 6.88 8.38
N LEU A 52 -12.80 7.04 7.10
CA LEU A 52 -11.58 7.76 6.70
C LEU A 52 -11.59 9.26 7.02
N ASP A 53 -12.78 9.87 7.04
CA ASP A 53 -12.94 11.29 7.30
C ASP A 53 -13.25 11.61 8.77
N ALA A 54 -13.42 10.59 9.61
CA ALA A 54 -13.63 10.79 11.05
C ALA A 54 -12.28 11.02 11.74
N ASP A 55 -12.21 12.08 12.56
CA ASP A 55 -11.12 12.23 13.52
C ASP A 55 -11.30 11.17 14.63
N CYS A 56 -10.82 9.94 14.38
CA CYS A 56 -10.68 8.94 15.42
C CYS A 56 -9.42 9.27 16.22
N ASN A 57 -9.58 9.88 17.40
CA ASN A 57 -8.43 10.11 18.30
C ASN A 57 -7.92 8.82 18.94
N ASP A 58 -8.76 7.77 18.98
CA ASP A 58 -8.51 6.57 19.76
C ASP A 58 -7.94 5.42 18.90
N CYS A 59 -7.96 5.57 17.57
CA CYS A 59 -7.60 4.51 16.64
C CYS A 59 -6.90 5.07 15.39
N ALA A 60 -5.77 4.47 15.03
CA ALA A 60 -5.03 4.77 13.81
C ALA A 60 -5.07 3.57 12.85
N LEU A 61 -5.40 3.83 11.59
CA LEU A 61 -5.33 2.85 10.50
C LEU A 61 -4.22 3.25 9.52
N GLU A 62 -3.23 2.39 9.39
CA GLU A 62 -2.08 2.56 8.50
C GLU A 62 -2.03 1.42 7.48
N LEU A 63 -1.89 1.72 6.19
CA LEU A 63 -1.70 0.66 5.19
C LEU A 63 -0.33 -0.01 5.37
N ALA A 64 -0.23 -1.31 5.17
CA ALA A 64 1.04 -2.02 5.15
C ALA A 64 1.55 -2.11 3.70
N LEU A 65 2.53 -1.27 3.36
CA LEU A 65 3.05 -1.12 1.99
C LEU A 65 4.56 -1.33 1.93
N ARG A 66 5.10 -1.61 0.74
CA ARG A 66 6.54 -1.71 0.48
C ARG A 66 7.09 -0.36 0.03
N PRO A 67 8.21 0.12 0.58
CA PRO A 67 8.87 1.31 0.05
C PRO A 67 9.28 1.12 -1.42
N LEU A 68 9.14 2.15 -2.26
CA LEU A 68 9.55 2.09 -3.67
C LEU A 68 11.04 1.74 -3.86
N SER A 69 11.88 2.01 -2.85
CA SER A 69 13.29 1.62 -2.86
C SER A 69 13.50 0.10 -2.99
N TYR A 70 12.50 -0.72 -2.63
CA TYR A 70 12.53 -2.18 -2.82
C TYR A 70 12.36 -2.60 -4.26
N LEU A 71 11.84 -1.75 -5.15
CA LEU A 71 11.82 -2.05 -6.58
C LEU A 71 13.23 -2.32 -7.09
N LYS A 72 14.26 -1.63 -6.58
CA LYS A 72 15.66 -1.81 -7.01
C LYS A 72 16.29 -3.15 -6.59
N LYS A 73 15.53 -4.04 -5.94
CA LYS A 73 16.01 -5.29 -5.36
C LYS A 73 15.10 -6.44 -5.78
N ARG A 74 15.61 -7.67 -5.67
CA ARG A 74 14.77 -8.86 -5.70
C ARG A 74 14.00 -8.96 -4.37
N PHE A 75 12.71 -9.24 -4.41
CA PHE A 75 11.88 -9.37 -3.21
C PHE A 75 10.93 -10.57 -3.29
N LEU A 76 10.49 -11.06 -2.13
CA LEU A 76 9.58 -12.18 -2.00
C LEU A 76 8.15 -11.68 -1.84
N THR A 77 7.24 -12.24 -2.63
CA THR A 77 5.79 -12.09 -2.52
C THR A 77 5.14 -13.43 -2.17
N GLU A 78 3.84 -13.44 -1.94
CA GLU A 78 3.06 -14.67 -1.78
C GLU A 78 3.07 -15.56 -3.03
N HIS A 79 3.34 -14.99 -4.21
CA HIS A 79 3.47 -15.72 -5.47
C HIS A 79 4.92 -16.13 -5.79
N GLY A 80 5.87 -15.85 -4.89
CA GLY A 80 7.28 -16.20 -5.04
C GLY A 80 8.18 -14.99 -5.25
N TRP A 81 9.41 -15.27 -5.67
CA TRP A 81 10.44 -14.25 -5.87
C TRP A 81 10.18 -13.44 -7.13
N ILE A 82 10.29 -12.12 -7.02
CA ILE A 82 10.11 -11.19 -8.12
C ILE A 82 11.43 -10.49 -8.41
N ASP A 83 11.79 -10.43 -9.69
CA ASP A 83 12.95 -9.72 -10.21
C ASP A 83 12.50 -8.62 -11.19
N LEU A 84 13.09 -7.42 -11.04
CA LEU A 84 12.91 -6.32 -11.97
C LEU A 84 13.20 -6.72 -13.42
N TYR A 85 14.25 -7.52 -13.62
CA TYR A 85 14.72 -7.89 -14.95
C TYR A 85 13.67 -8.70 -15.71
N GLU A 86 12.83 -9.45 -15.00
CA GLU A 86 11.78 -10.29 -15.59
C GLU A 86 10.47 -9.52 -15.77
N THR A 87 10.25 -8.47 -14.97
CA THR A 87 8.96 -7.77 -14.92
C THR A 87 8.90 -6.56 -15.84
N PHE A 88 9.93 -5.70 -15.79
CA PHE A 88 9.87 -4.37 -16.39
C PHE A 88 10.68 -4.30 -17.67
N ASN A 89 10.19 -3.55 -18.65
CA ASN A 89 10.96 -3.33 -19.88
C ASN A 89 12.21 -2.46 -19.60
N GLU A 90 13.15 -2.40 -20.55
CA GLU A 90 14.41 -1.67 -20.39
C GLU A 90 14.22 -0.18 -20.05
N ASN A 91 13.22 0.47 -20.65
CA ASN A 91 12.93 1.87 -20.41
C ASN A 91 12.38 2.10 -18.99
N GLU A 92 11.48 1.25 -18.52
CA GLU A 92 10.95 1.30 -17.15
C GLU A 92 12.04 1.02 -16.12
N ARG A 93 12.88 0.00 -16.34
CA ARG A 93 14.04 -0.30 -15.47
C ARG A 93 14.97 0.90 -15.36
N SER A 94 15.28 1.53 -16.50
CA SER A 94 16.12 2.72 -16.54
C SER A 94 15.53 3.89 -15.76
N GLN A 95 14.20 4.01 -15.71
CA GLN A 95 13.51 5.04 -14.92
C GLN A 95 13.48 4.70 -13.43
N ILE A 96 13.17 3.45 -13.05
CA ILE A 96 13.14 2.97 -11.65
C ILE A 96 14.49 3.21 -10.96
N LEU A 97 15.59 3.03 -11.68
CA LEU A 97 16.94 3.20 -11.12
C LEU A 97 17.28 4.66 -10.80
N ARG A 98 16.56 5.64 -11.36
CA ARG A 98 16.76 7.07 -11.07
C ARG A 98 16.30 7.43 -9.65
N ASN A 99 16.73 8.59 -9.17
CA ASN A 99 16.39 9.07 -7.82
C ASN A 99 15.07 9.87 -7.79
N ASP A 100 14.62 10.37 -8.94
CA ASP A 100 13.40 11.15 -9.14
C ASP A 100 12.24 10.31 -9.72
N PHE A 101 12.26 9.01 -9.47
CA PHE A 101 11.29 8.06 -10.01
C PHE A 101 9.88 8.33 -9.49
N ASN A 102 8.93 8.58 -10.40
CA ASN A 102 7.50 8.66 -10.10
C ASN A 102 6.75 7.53 -10.85
N PRO A 103 6.28 6.48 -10.15
CA PRO A 103 5.63 5.34 -10.79
C PRO A 103 4.44 5.73 -11.67
N LEU A 104 3.63 6.71 -11.24
CA LEU A 104 2.38 7.10 -11.91
C LEU A 104 2.60 7.72 -13.29
N THR A 105 3.77 8.30 -13.53
CA THR A 105 4.10 8.96 -14.81
C THR A 105 5.13 8.20 -15.64
N MET A 106 5.87 7.28 -15.01
CA MET A 106 7.04 6.63 -15.61
C MET A 106 6.82 5.14 -15.96
N LEU A 107 5.80 4.51 -15.38
CA LEU A 107 5.46 3.11 -15.67
C LEU A 107 4.29 3.01 -16.64
N SER A 108 4.28 1.95 -17.44
CA SER A 108 3.10 1.56 -18.20
C SER A 108 1.94 1.16 -17.29
N TYR A 109 0.72 1.15 -17.83
CA TYR A 109 -0.46 0.73 -17.08
C TYR A 109 -0.32 -0.69 -16.51
N THR A 110 0.22 -1.63 -17.29
CA THR A 110 0.46 -3.00 -16.81
C THR A 110 1.46 -3.04 -15.67
N SER A 111 2.53 -2.25 -15.77
CA SER A 111 3.56 -2.15 -14.74
C SER A 111 3.04 -1.51 -13.45
N ILE A 112 2.20 -0.47 -13.54
CA ILE A 112 1.61 0.12 -12.33
C ILE A 112 0.62 -0.82 -11.65
N GLN A 113 -0.15 -1.61 -12.40
CA GLN A 113 -1.02 -2.65 -11.84
C GLN A 113 -0.21 -3.67 -11.02
N ARG A 114 0.94 -4.12 -11.53
CA ARG A 114 1.85 -5.01 -10.78
C ARG A 114 2.39 -4.36 -9.50
N VAL A 115 2.74 -3.08 -9.57
CA VAL A 115 3.24 -2.34 -8.40
C VAL A 115 2.16 -2.23 -7.31
N PHE A 116 0.89 -2.06 -7.68
CA PHE A 116 -0.24 -2.13 -6.73
C PHE A 116 -0.48 -3.54 -6.19
N GLU A 117 -0.45 -4.56 -7.05
CA GLU A 117 -0.57 -5.98 -6.69
C GLU A 117 0.48 -6.39 -5.65
N TRP A 118 1.69 -5.82 -5.74
CA TRP A 118 2.79 -6.10 -4.80
C TRP A 118 2.87 -5.11 -3.63
N HIS A 119 1.83 -4.29 -3.45
CA HIS A 119 1.63 -3.36 -2.34
C HIS A 119 2.74 -2.32 -2.20
N PHE A 120 3.32 -1.83 -3.29
CA PHE A 120 4.31 -0.75 -3.21
C PHE A 120 3.67 0.60 -2.93
N ASP A 121 4.37 1.44 -2.16
CA ASP A 121 3.91 2.77 -1.78
C ASP A 121 4.05 3.79 -2.94
N VAL A 122 3.12 3.72 -3.90
CA VAL A 122 3.09 4.59 -5.07
C VAL A 122 2.81 6.06 -4.70
N PHE A 123 2.12 6.31 -3.59
CA PHE A 123 1.67 7.66 -3.19
C PHE A 123 2.56 8.32 -2.13
N GLY A 124 3.64 7.66 -1.71
CA GLY A 124 4.56 8.14 -0.67
C GLY A 124 3.92 8.21 0.72
N LEU A 125 2.95 7.34 1.00
CA LEU A 125 2.21 7.27 2.26
C LEU A 125 3.11 6.90 3.46
N ILE A 126 4.17 6.12 3.24
CA ILE A 126 5.11 5.74 4.29
C ILE A 126 5.86 6.97 4.80
N GLU A 127 6.40 7.79 3.90
CA GLU A 127 7.10 9.04 4.27
C GLU A 127 6.15 10.06 4.93
N LYS A 128 4.85 9.97 4.63
CA LYS A 128 3.80 10.81 5.22
C LYS A 128 3.27 10.30 6.56
N GLY A 129 3.72 9.12 7.03
CA GLY A 129 3.21 8.49 8.25
C GLY A 129 1.75 8.02 8.15
N LEU A 130 1.29 7.66 6.94
CA LEU A 130 -0.04 7.11 6.67
C LEU A 130 -0.02 5.63 6.28
N ALA A 131 1.18 5.06 6.18
CA ALA A 131 1.43 3.66 5.89
C ALA A 131 2.70 3.23 6.63
N VAL A 132 2.80 1.93 6.89
CA VAL A 132 3.97 1.30 7.50
C VAL A 132 4.67 0.39 6.48
N ASP A 133 5.98 0.25 6.61
CA ASP A 133 6.73 -0.71 5.79
C ASP A 133 6.32 -2.15 6.16
N ILE A 134 5.64 -2.84 5.25
CA ILE A 134 5.15 -4.21 5.43
C ILE A 134 6.27 -5.20 5.76
N ASN A 135 7.51 -4.94 5.33
CA ASN A 135 8.66 -5.79 5.64
C ASN A 135 9.07 -5.71 7.11
N THR A 136 8.56 -4.73 7.87
CA THR A 136 8.82 -4.58 9.30
C THR A 136 7.82 -5.33 10.16
N LEU A 137 6.70 -5.80 9.58
CA LEU A 137 5.61 -6.47 10.32
C LEU A 137 5.85 -7.95 10.59
N ASN A 138 6.74 -8.59 9.83
CA ASN A 138 7.10 -10.02 9.98
C ASN A 138 8.38 -10.21 10.83
N LYS A 139 8.61 -9.36 11.83
CA LYS A 139 9.77 -9.42 12.72
C LYS A 139 9.41 -9.95 14.09
#